data_AF-A0A8H4QMW0-F1
#
_entry.id   AF-A0A8H4QMW0-F1
#
_cell.length_a   1.000
_cell.length_b   1.000
_cell.length_c   1.000
_cell.angle_alpha   90.00
_cell.angle_beta   90.00
_cell.angle_gamma   90.00
#
_symmetry.space_group_name_H-M   'P 1'
#
loop_
_entity.id
_entity.type
_entity.pdbx_description
1 polymer ?
#
loop_
_entity_poly.entity_id
_entity_poly.type
_entity_poly.pdbx_seq_one_letter_code
_entity_poly.pdbx_strand_id
1 'polypeptide(L)'
;MLPPYIIKSFDEAPQDEYAEQFYGPWLSVLVHFFDIAKGYTIYPAYLPFNPFGMGPSDPPEIPISFVVKHNKLVIFFVQVKAPNSLKNMSSRRDADALMRDRFFQLLESFPSYGIISGISAFGSQCSIYTLDGETNRIVPPTAG
;
A
#
# COMPACT_ATOMS: atom_id res chain seq x y z
N MET A 1 16.01 9.17 -6.76
CA MET A 1 15.28 9.07 -8.06
C MET A 1 15.14 7.59 -8.41
N LEU A 2 14.07 7.21 -9.09
CA LEU A 2 13.90 5.83 -9.55
C LEU A 2 14.85 5.53 -10.73
N PRO A 3 15.46 4.33 -10.78
CA PRO A 3 16.21 3.88 -11.95
C PRO A 3 15.35 3.83 -13.22
N PRO A 4 15.94 4.06 -14.41
CA PRO A 4 15.21 4.03 -15.68
C PRO A 4 14.46 2.72 -15.95
N TYR A 5 14.99 1.57 -15.52
CA TYR A 5 14.32 0.28 -15.72
C TYR A 5 13.02 0.16 -14.90
N ILE A 6 12.95 0.81 -13.73
CA ILE A 6 11.73 0.84 -12.92
C ILE A 6 10.69 1.76 -13.57
N ILE A 7 11.11 2.94 -14.02
CA ILE A 7 10.24 3.88 -14.73
C ILE A 7 9.64 3.19 -15.96
N LYS A 8 10.50 2.56 -16.77
CA LYS A 8 10.07 1.80 -17.95
C LYS A 8 9.07 0.69 -17.60
N SER A 9 9.23 0.00 -16.48
CA SER A 9 8.26 -1.04 -16.06
C SER A 9 6.87 -0.48 -15.76
N PHE A 10 6.76 0.76 -15.27
CA PHE A 10 5.46 1.42 -15.10
C PHE A 10 4.87 1.88 -16.44
N ASP A 11 5.71 2.34 -17.37
CA ASP A 11 5.27 2.81 -18.69
C ASP A 11 4.79 1.65 -19.58
N GLU A 12 5.40 0.46 -19.44
CA GLU A 12 5.03 -0.75 -20.19
C GLU A 12 3.87 -1.53 -19.57
N ALA A 13 3.53 -1.27 -18.30
CA ALA A 13 2.40 -1.91 -17.64
C ALA A 13 1.09 -1.51 -18.34
N PRO A 14 0.28 -2.48 -18.81
CA PRO A 14 -1.03 -2.18 -19.34
C PRO A 14 -1.82 -1.35 -18.34
N GLN A 15 -2.32 -0.19 -18.78
CA GLN A 15 -3.23 0.64 -17.98
C GLN A 15 -4.65 0.07 -18.01
N ASP A 16 -4.76 -1.25 -17.92
CA ASP A 16 -6.01 -1.99 -17.91
C ASP A 16 -6.69 -1.90 -16.54
N GLU A 17 -7.79 -2.63 -16.36
CA GLU A 17 -8.55 -2.66 -15.11
C GLU A 17 -7.91 -3.53 -14.01
N TYR A 18 -6.71 -4.08 -14.21
CA TYR A 18 -6.18 -5.10 -13.30
C TYR A 18 -4.99 -4.58 -12.47
N ALA A 19 -5.06 -4.77 -11.16
CA ALA A 19 -4.01 -4.34 -10.23
C ALA A 19 -2.70 -5.13 -10.44
N GLU A 20 -2.83 -6.38 -10.90
CA GLU A 20 -1.78 -7.36 -11.12
C GLU A 20 -0.66 -6.84 -12.02
N GLN A 21 -1.01 -6.05 -13.03
CA GLN A 21 -0.04 -5.46 -13.96
C GLN A 21 0.96 -4.54 -13.26
N PHE A 22 0.59 -3.99 -12.10
CA PHE A 22 1.42 -3.06 -11.33
C PHE A 22 2.15 -3.72 -10.17
N TYR A 23 1.93 -5.03 -9.92
CA TYR A 23 2.65 -5.74 -8.86
C TYR A 23 4.14 -5.81 -9.14
N GLY A 24 4.54 -6.14 -10.37
CA GLY A 24 5.95 -6.18 -10.78
C GLY A 24 6.65 -4.81 -10.65
N PRO A 25 6.08 -3.73 -11.22
CA PRO A 25 6.61 -2.38 -11.06
C PRO A 25 6.76 -1.93 -9.59
N TRP A 26 5.71 -2.11 -8.77
CA TRP A 26 5.80 -1.77 -7.34
C TRP A 26 6.79 -2.64 -6.57
N LEU A 27 6.85 -3.95 -6.85
CA LEU A 27 7.84 -4.82 -6.24
C LEU A 27 9.27 -4.42 -6.63
N SER A 28 9.49 -3.97 -7.87
CA SER A 28 10.79 -3.45 -8.32
C SER A 28 11.21 -2.21 -7.55
N VAL A 29 10.27 -1.29 -7.26
CA VAL A 29 10.51 -0.14 -6.38
C VAL A 29 10.96 -0.61 -5.00
N LEU A 30 10.22 -1.55 -4.39
CA LEU A 30 10.52 -2.03 -3.05
C LEU A 30 11.89 -2.71 -2.98
N VAL A 31 12.19 -3.63 -3.91
CA VAL A 31 13.48 -4.33 -3.94
C VAL A 31 14.65 -3.36 -4.17
N HIS A 32 14.43 -2.28 -4.93
CA HIS A 32 15.45 -1.26 -5.14
C HIS A 32 15.78 -0.47 -3.87
N PHE A 33 14.79 -0.11 -3.06
CA PHE A 33 15.00 0.69 -1.84
C PHE A 33 15.28 -0.14 -0.59
N PHE A 34 14.76 -1.36 -0.51
CA PHE A 34 14.83 -2.23 0.66
C PHE A 34 15.70 -3.46 0.37
N ASP A 35 17.00 -3.27 0.52
CA ASP A 35 18.02 -4.26 0.23
C ASP A 35 17.95 -5.47 1.17
N ILE A 36 17.59 -6.64 0.63
CA ILE A 36 17.50 -7.88 1.41
C ILE A 36 18.81 -8.25 2.11
N ALA A 37 19.97 -7.86 1.58
CA ALA A 37 21.27 -8.08 2.21
C ALA A 37 21.45 -7.27 3.50
N LYS A 38 20.67 -6.18 3.67
CA LYS A 38 20.63 -5.35 4.89
C LYS A 38 19.58 -5.81 5.90
N GLY A 39 18.98 -6.99 5.68
CA GLY A 39 18.00 -7.60 6.59
C GLY A 39 16.56 -7.11 6.39
N TYR A 40 16.26 -6.46 5.26
CA TYR A 40 14.88 -6.18 4.88
C TYR A 40 14.22 -7.44 4.31
N THR A 41 12.92 -7.61 4.60
CA THR A 41 12.10 -8.65 3.99
C THR A 41 10.85 -8.03 3.38
N ILE A 42 10.52 -8.42 2.15
CA ILE A 42 9.35 -7.96 1.42
C ILE A 42 8.44 -9.17 1.18
N TYR A 43 7.15 -9.05 1.49
CA TYR A 43 6.21 -10.14 1.26
C TYR A 43 4.80 -9.61 0.93
N PRO A 44 4.02 -10.35 0.11
CA PRO A 44 2.61 -10.04 -0.09
C PRO A 44 1.84 -10.34 1.19
N ALA A 45 0.95 -9.44 1.57
CA ALA A 45 0.01 -9.58 2.67
C ALA A 45 -1.39 -9.32 2.13
N TYR A 46 -2.28 -10.29 2.33
CA TYR A 46 -3.70 -10.11 2.12
C TYR A 46 -4.28 -9.43 3.36
N LEU A 47 -5.06 -8.38 3.17
CA LEU A 47 -5.88 -7.88 4.28
C LEU A 47 -6.93 -8.93 4.60
N PRO A 48 -7.13 -9.28 5.89
CA PRO A 48 -8.28 -10.09 6.26
C PRO A 48 -9.54 -9.39 5.75
N PHE A 49 -10.40 -10.18 5.13
CA PHE A 49 -11.67 -9.84 4.50
C PHE A 49 -12.42 -8.69 5.22
N ASN A 50 -12.96 -7.74 4.45
CA ASN A 50 -13.71 -6.60 4.96
C ASN A 50 -14.89 -7.05 5.87
N PRO A 51 -15.01 -6.59 7.13
CA PRO A 51 -16.15 -6.89 8.01
C PRO A 51 -17.44 -6.16 7.58
N PHE A 52 -17.37 -5.21 6.65
CA PHE A 52 -18.55 -4.57 6.06
C PHE A 52 -19.04 -5.39 4.86
N GLY A 53 -19.80 -6.46 5.15
CA GLY A 53 -20.39 -7.34 4.15
C GLY A 53 -21.06 -6.59 3.00
N MET A 54 -20.44 -6.63 1.83
CA MET A 54 -21.09 -6.33 0.56
C MET A 54 -21.50 -7.65 -0.08
N GLY A 55 -22.75 -7.70 -0.54
CA GLY A 55 -23.40 -8.89 -1.08
C GLY A 55 -22.76 -9.44 -2.36
N PRO A 56 -23.30 -10.54 -2.90
CA PRO A 56 -22.67 -11.40 -3.91
C PRO A 56 -22.58 -10.79 -5.32
N SER A 57 -22.78 -9.47 -5.50
CA SER A 57 -22.95 -8.85 -6.81
C SER A 57 -21.67 -8.34 -7.48
N ASP A 58 -20.56 -8.20 -6.76
CA ASP A 58 -19.24 -7.92 -7.35
C ASP A 58 -18.17 -8.45 -6.38
N PRO A 59 -17.19 -9.27 -6.82
CA PRO A 59 -16.08 -9.62 -5.95
C PRO A 59 -15.33 -8.34 -5.62
N PRO A 60 -15.24 -7.91 -4.35
CA PRO A 60 -14.41 -6.76 -4.02
C PRO A 60 -12.99 -7.08 -4.47
N GLU A 61 -12.41 -6.24 -5.33
CA GLU A 61 -10.98 -6.28 -5.63
C GLU A 61 -10.24 -6.18 -4.30
N ILE A 62 -9.76 -7.29 -3.75
CA ILE A 62 -8.99 -7.30 -2.51
C ILE A 62 -7.62 -6.73 -2.89
N PRO A 63 -7.26 -5.51 -2.43
CA PRO A 63 -5.99 -4.93 -2.81
C PRO A 63 -4.86 -5.78 -2.23
N ILE A 64 -3.91 -6.20 -3.07
CA ILE A 64 -2.69 -6.82 -2.58
C ILE A 64 -1.84 -5.75 -1.91
N SER A 65 -1.43 -6.03 -0.68
CA SER A 65 -0.46 -5.20 0.03
C SER A 65 0.91 -5.85 -0.03
N PHE A 66 1.95 -5.14 -0.43
CA PHE A 66 3.32 -5.57 -0.16
C PHE A 66 3.80 -4.93 1.14
N VAL A 67 4.25 -5.75 2.07
CA VAL A 67 4.73 -5.31 3.38
C VAL A 67 6.24 -5.47 3.45
N VAL A 68 6.91 -4.45 3.97
CA VAL A 68 8.34 -4.46 4.23
C VAL A 68 8.56 -4.50 5.73
N LYS A 69 9.39 -5.45 6.15
CA LYS A 69 9.89 -5.55 7.51
C LYS A 69 11.40 -5.34 7.57
N HIS A 70 11.85 -4.81 8.70
CA HIS A 70 13.24 -4.79 9.11
C HIS A 70 13.31 -5.29 10.55
N ASN A 71 14.16 -6.28 10.84
CA ASN A 71 14.27 -6.88 12.18
C ASN A 71 12.93 -7.29 12.80
N LYS A 72 12.04 -7.90 11.99
CA LYS A 72 10.67 -8.33 12.34
C LYS A 72 9.63 -7.20 12.52
N LEU A 73 10.03 -5.93 12.49
CA LEU A 73 9.15 -4.78 12.59
C LEU A 73 8.68 -4.33 11.21
N VAL A 74 7.38 -4.07 11.05
CA VAL A 74 6.84 -3.48 9.82
C VAL A 74 7.22 -2.01 9.79
N ILE A 75 7.89 -1.59 8.72
CA ILE A 75 8.33 -0.20 8.55
C ILE A 75 7.69 0.48 7.35
N PHE A 76 7.21 -0.32 6.40
CA PHE A 76 6.67 0.16 5.15
C PHE A 76 5.62 -0.80 4.59
N PHE A 77 4.62 -0.28 3.89
CA PHE A 77 3.78 -1.10 3.01
C PHE A 77 3.28 -0.31 1.81
N VAL A 78 2.89 -1.01 0.75
CA VAL A 78 2.16 -0.43 -0.39
C VAL A 78 0.93 -1.28 -0.67
N GLN A 79 -0.23 -0.64 -0.78
CA GLN A 79 -1.47 -1.24 -1.27
C GLN A 79 -1.63 -0.92 -2.75
N VAL A 80 -1.58 -1.94 -3.60
CA VAL A 80 -1.74 -1.79 -5.05
C VAL A 80 -3.19 -2.08 -5.43
N LYS A 81 -3.83 -1.11 -6.08
CA LYS A 81 -5.20 -1.16 -6.60
C LYS A 81 -5.17 -0.97 -8.11
N ALA A 82 -6.23 -1.41 -8.80
CA ALA A 82 -6.32 -1.20 -10.23
C ALA A 82 -6.38 0.30 -10.56
N PRO A 83 -5.78 0.73 -11.69
CA PRO A 83 -5.79 2.15 -12.09
C PRO A 83 -7.20 2.73 -12.15
N ASN A 84 -8.14 1.94 -12.70
CA ASN A 84 -9.51 2.34 -12.94
C ASN A 84 -10.38 2.32 -11.68
N SER A 85 -9.87 1.86 -10.53
CA SER A 85 -10.60 1.96 -9.26
C SER A 85 -10.65 3.39 -8.73
N LEU A 86 -9.88 4.33 -9.32
CA LEU A 86 -9.86 5.76 -8.97
C LEU A 86 -10.89 6.58 -9.79
N LYS A 87 -12.14 6.11 -9.89
CA LYS A 87 -13.18 6.75 -10.73
C LYS A 87 -13.86 7.96 -10.08
N ASN A 88 -14.00 7.98 -8.76
CA ASN A 88 -14.78 9.01 -8.06
C ASN A 88 -14.22 9.34 -6.66
N MET A 89 -14.78 10.38 -6.04
CA MET A 89 -14.38 10.82 -4.69
C MET A 89 -14.67 9.77 -3.61
N SER A 90 -15.71 8.94 -3.77
CA SER A 90 -15.97 7.81 -2.86
C SER A 90 -14.83 6.80 -2.87
N SER A 91 -14.32 6.40 -4.03
CA SER A 91 -13.18 5.47 -4.13
C SER A 91 -11.92 6.01 -3.45
N ARG A 92 -11.71 7.34 -3.50
CA ARG A 92 -10.61 7.99 -2.76
C ARG A 92 -10.81 7.89 -1.25
N ARG A 93 -12.04 8.13 -0.77
CA ARG A 93 -12.38 8.03 0.65
C ARG A 93 -12.26 6.59 1.16
N ASP A 94 -12.71 5.61 0.38
CA ASP A 94 -12.62 4.20 0.73
C ASP A 94 -11.15 3.74 0.80
N ALA A 95 -10.32 4.20 -0.14
CA ALA A 95 -8.88 3.93 -0.10
C ALA A 95 -8.18 4.60 1.09
N ASP A 96 -8.59 5.81 1.48
CA ASP A 96 -8.09 6.47 2.70
C ASP A 96 -8.46 5.68 3.95
N ALA A 97 -9.72 5.22 4.05
CA ALA A 97 -10.19 4.37 5.14
C ALA A 97 -9.38 3.06 5.22
N LEU A 98 -9.19 2.36 4.09
CA LEU A 98 -8.39 1.13 4.02
C LEU A 98 -6.92 1.34 4.44
N MET A 99 -6.33 2.50 4.12
CA MET A 99 -4.98 2.83 4.57
C MET A 99 -4.95 3.03 6.08
N ARG A 100 -5.91 3.78 6.65
CA ARG A 100 -5.99 4.03 8.09
C ARG A 100 -6.23 2.74 8.88
N ASP A 101 -7.18 1.91 8.45
CA ASP A 101 -7.43 0.60 9.05
C ASP A 101 -6.18 -0.26 9.04
N ARG A 102 -5.40 -0.20 7.97
CA ARG A 102 -4.12 -0.92 7.89
C ARG A 102 -3.10 -0.39 8.90
N PHE A 103 -2.96 0.92 9.06
CA PHE A 103 -2.09 1.47 10.10
C PHE A 103 -2.55 1.07 11.51
N PHE A 104 -3.85 1.08 11.79
CA PHE A 104 -4.38 0.64 13.09
C PHE A 104 -4.10 -0.84 13.37
N GLN A 105 -4.23 -1.72 12.37
CA GLN A 105 -3.83 -3.13 12.52
C GLN A 105 -2.33 -3.30 12.79
N LEU A 106 -1.50 -2.42 12.23
CA LEU A 106 -0.05 -2.47 12.44
C LEU A 106 0.37 -1.91 13.80
N LEU A 107 -0.37 -0.92 14.34
CA LEU A 107 -0.11 -0.30 15.64
C LEU A 107 -0.07 -1.31 16.79
N GLU A 108 -0.93 -2.33 16.78
CA GLU A 108 -0.95 -3.37 17.83
C GLU A 108 0.39 -4.11 17.98
N SER A 109 1.22 -4.09 16.94
CA SER A 109 2.50 -4.80 16.88
C SER A 109 3.72 -3.88 16.74
N PHE A 110 3.51 -2.56 16.73
CA PHE A 110 4.54 -1.58 16.39
C PHE A 110 5.06 -0.82 17.63
N PRO A 111 6.37 -0.54 17.74
CA PRO A 111 6.92 0.19 18.88
C PRO A 111 6.42 1.65 18.91
N SER A 112 6.17 2.16 20.11
CA SER A 112 5.65 3.52 20.36
C SER A 112 6.62 4.67 20.04
N TYR A 113 7.68 4.44 19.26
CA TYR A 113 8.74 5.41 18.97
C TYR A 113 9.20 5.40 17.50
N GLY A 114 8.49 4.66 16.63
CA GLY A 114 8.85 4.53 15.21
C GLY A 114 7.93 5.30 14.27
N ILE A 115 8.29 5.31 12.99
CA ILE A 115 7.42 5.76 11.89
C ILE A 115 7.15 4.57 10.97
N ILE A 116 5.88 4.34 10.63
CA ILE A 116 5.50 3.45 9.54
C ILE A 116 5.10 4.30 8.35
N SER A 117 5.67 4.04 7.18
CA SER A 117 5.20 4.67 5.93
C SER A 117 4.32 3.72 5.14
N GLY A 118 3.34 4.26 4.43
CA GLY A 118 2.39 3.50 3.63
C GLY A 118 2.16 4.17 2.29
N ILE A 119 1.98 3.41 1.23
CA ILE A 119 1.56 3.94 -0.07
C ILE A 119 0.20 3.34 -0.44
N SER A 120 -0.74 4.19 -0.84
CA SER A 120 -1.94 3.78 -1.57
C SER A 120 -1.71 4.05 -3.04
N ALA A 121 -1.63 3.00 -3.85
CA ALA A 121 -1.33 3.10 -5.28
C ALA A 121 -2.53 2.67 -6.13
N PHE A 122 -2.82 3.44 -7.17
CA PHE A 122 -3.74 3.13 -8.26
C PHE A 122 -2.94 3.16 -9.56
N GLY A 123 -2.53 1.98 -10.02
CA GLY A 123 -1.51 1.89 -11.06
C GLY A 123 -0.20 2.57 -10.65
N SER A 124 0.25 3.55 -11.42
CA SER A 124 1.42 4.40 -11.15
C SER A 124 1.13 5.62 -10.27
N GLN A 125 -0.15 6.02 -10.13
CA GLN A 125 -0.54 7.14 -9.28
C GLN A 125 -0.58 6.68 -7.83
N CYS A 126 -0.08 7.51 -6.91
CA CYS A 126 -0.08 7.14 -5.51
C CYS A 126 -0.21 8.31 -4.54
N SER A 127 -0.61 7.96 -3.32
CA SER A 127 -0.59 8.83 -2.14
C SER A 127 0.27 8.19 -1.07
N ILE A 128 1.08 9.01 -0.40
CA ILE A 128 1.96 8.58 0.69
C ILE A 128 1.30 8.92 2.01
N TYR A 129 1.35 7.95 2.91
CA TYR A 129 0.86 8.05 4.27
C TYR A 129 2.00 7.77 5.25
N THR A 130 1.92 8.37 6.42
CA THR A 130 2.83 8.08 7.54
C THR A 130 2.03 7.96 8.82
N LEU A 131 2.39 6.98 9.64
CA LEU A 131 1.93 6.83 11.02
C LEU A 131 3.13 7.10 11.92
N ASP A 132 2.95 8.04 12.83
CA ASP A 132 3.86 8.33 13.92
C ASP A 132 3.46 7.49 15.15
N GLY A 133 4.37 6.64 15.64
CA GLY A 133 4.11 5.72 16.75
C GLY A 133 4.10 6.38 18.14
N GLU A 134 4.65 7.58 18.29
CA GLU A 134 4.61 8.32 19.56
C GLU A 134 3.24 8.98 19.75
N THR A 135 2.73 9.58 18.68
CA THR A 135 1.49 10.36 18.69
C THR A 135 0.27 9.58 18.19
N ASN A 136 0.48 8.39 17.61
CA ASN A 136 -0.52 7.60 16.88
C ASN A 136 -1.21 8.40 15.77
N ARG A 137 -0.54 9.42 15.22
CA ARG A 137 -1.10 10.30 14.20
C ARG A 137 -0.79 9.76 12.81
N ILE A 138 -1.83 9.68 11.98
CA ILE A 138 -1.70 9.36 10.55
C ILE A 138 -1.75 10.66 9.74
N VAL A 139 -0.77 10.83 8.85
CA VAL A 139 -0.68 11.93 7.87
C VAL A 139 -0.78 11.33 6.45
N PRO A 140 -1.54 11.92 5.51
CA PRO A 140 -2.38 13.12 5.68
C PRO A 140 -3.53 12.91 6.69
N PRO A 141 -4.02 13.99 7.34
CA PRO A 141 -5.22 13.91 8.16
C PRO A 141 -6.43 13.54 7.28
N THR A 142 -7.50 13.03 7.90
CA THR A 142 -8.73 12.68 7.18
C THR A 142 -9.25 13.90 6.44
N ALA A 143 -9.64 13.74 5.17
CA ALA A 143 -10.32 14.81 4.44
C ALA A 143 -11.63 15.14 5.18
N GLY A 144 -11.76 16.40 5.62
CA GLY A 144 -12.96 16.92 6.26
C GLY A 144 -14.13 17.09 5.31
#